data_AF-A0AAF0CAP0-F1
#
_entry.id   AF-A0AAF0CAP0-F1
#
_cell.length_a   1.000
_cell.length_b   1.000
_cell.length_c   1.000
_cell.angle_alpha   90.00
_cell.angle_beta   90.00
_cell.angle_gamma   90.00
#
_symmetry.space_group_name_H-M   'P 1'
#
loop_
_entity.id
_entity.type
_entity.pdbx_description
1 polymer ?
#
loop_
_entity_poly.entity_id
_entity_poly.type
_entity_poly.pdbx_seq_one_letter_code
_entity_poly.pdbx_strand_id
1 'polypeptide(L)'
;MKYLPVIVMFVASVLVIAMAQANTDKVYSAQGYPYKLLINRADEVKIFYREHEAGISCHVEISRNREKITSEKVEVSAEQFEQLPLASCLPRKAAKALLAITFSQYL
;
A
#
# COMPACT_ATOMS: atom_id res chain seq x y z
N MET A 1 30.05 49.65 -6.41
CA MET A 1 29.43 48.54 -7.17
C MET A 1 30.42 47.38 -7.31
N LYS A 2 30.64 46.56 -6.27
CA LYS A 2 31.66 45.49 -6.29
C LYS A 2 31.17 44.11 -5.81
N TYR A 3 29.95 44.04 -5.25
CA TYR A 3 29.38 42.82 -4.69
C TYR A 3 28.15 42.34 -5.47
N LEU A 4 27.77 43.06 -6.52
CA LEU A 4 26.62 42.75 -7.37
C LEU A 4 26.66 41.34 -8.00
N PRO A 5 27.83 40.79 -8.44
CA PRO A 5 27.84 39.43 -8.99
C PRO A 5 27.82 38.34 -7.91
N VAL A 6 28.16 38.65 -6.66
CA VAL A 6 28.21 37.68 -5.56
C VAL A 6 26.80 37.34 -5.05
N ILE A 7 25.89 38.32 -5.10
CA ILE A 7 24.48 38.12 -4.67
C ILE A 7 23.73 37.24 -5.67
N VAL A 8 24.04 37.32 -6.96
CA VAL A 8 23.39 36.51 -8.01
C VAL A 8 23.73 35.02 -7.90
N MET A 9 24.92 34.69 -7.38
CA MET A 9 25.34 33.29 -7.22
C MET A 9 24.65 32.57 -6.04
N PHE A 10 24.11 33.30 -5.07
CA PHE A 10 23.49 32.71 -3.88
C PHE A 10 22.00 32.33 -4.07
N VAL A 11 21.36 32.78 -5.14
CA VAL A 11 19.90 32.62 -5.35
C VAL A 11 19.54 31.37 -6.18
N ALA A 12 20.53 30.69 -6.77
CA ALA A 12 20.27 29.60 -7.72
C ALA A 12 20.03 28.21 -7.10
N SER A 13 20.08 28.05 -5.78
CA SER A 13 20.01 26.73 -5.13
C SER A 13 18.71 26.49 -4.35
N VAL A 14 17.56 26.86 -4.90
CA VAL A 14 16.27 26.36 -4.38
C VAL A 14 15.91 25.09 -5.15
N LEU A 15 16.45 23.97 -4.66
CA LEU A 15 16.03 22.63 -5.08
C LEU A 15 14.58 22.41 -4.62
N VAL A 16 13.64 22.45 -5.55
CA VAL A 16 12.26 22.04 -5.30
C VAL A 16 12.23 20.52 -5.23
N ILE A 17 12.22 19.99 -4.01
CA ILE A 17 11.98 18.55 -3.79
C ILE A 17 10.48 18.32 -3.98
N ALA A 18 10.10 17.84 -5.17
CA ALA A 18 8.74 17.34 -5.38
C ALA A 18 8.56 16.06 -4.55
N MET A 19 7.94 16.20 -3.37
CA MET A 19 7.52 15.04 -2.59
C MET A 19 6.29 14.43 -3.27
N ALA A 20 6.45 13.26 -3.86
CA ALA A 20 5.32 12.49 -4.36
C ALA A 20 4.42 12.13 -3.16
N GLN A 21 3.25 12.77 -3.08
CA GLN A 21 2.26 12.45 -2.07
C GLN A 21 1.52 11.17 -2.51
N ALA A 22 1.72 10.08 -1.78
CA ALA A 22 0.92 8.88 -1.96
C ALA A 22 -0.45 9.12 -1.34
N ASN A 23 -1.49 9.24 -2.17
CA ASN A 23 -2.87 9.31 -1.68
C ASN A 23 -3.19 8.01 -0.92
N THR A 24 -3.63 8.17 0.32
CA THR A 24 -3.96 7.05 1.20
C THR A 24 -5.43 7.16 1.57
N ASP A 25 -6.26 6.29 1.01
CA ASP A 25 -7.68 6.25 1.30
C ASP A 25 -8.01 5.08 2.22
N LYS A 26 -8.90 5.32 3.20
CA LYS A 26 -9.46 4.23 4.00
C LYS A 26 -10.59 3.56 3.23
N VAL A 27 -10.44 2.27 2.95
CA VAL A 27 -11.46 1.45 2.29
C VAL A 27 -12.07 0.48 3.27
N TYR A 28 -13.40 0.40 3.31
CA TYR A 28 -14.12 -0.56 4.13
C TYR A 28 -14.36 -1.85 3.34
N SER A 29 -13.98 -3.00 3.91
CA SER A 29 -14.30 -4.30 3.32
C SER A 29 -15.56 -4.88 3.95
N ALA A 30 -16.58 -5.15 3.13
CA ALA A 30 -17.77 -5.92 3.53
C ALA A 30 -17.53 -7.45 3.47
N GLN A 31 -16.33 -7.89 3.08
CA GLN A 31 -16.06 -9.29 2.78
C GLN A 31 -15.91 -10.11 4.06
N GLY A 32 -16.56 -11.27 4.11
CA GLY A 32 -16.51 -12.20 5.23
C GLY A 32 -15.16 -12.94 5.38
N TYR A 33 -15.22 -14.18 5.85
CA TYR A 33 -14.01 -15.00 6.01
C TYR A 33 -13.31 -15.30 4.67
N PRO A 34 -11.99 -15.12 4.52
CA PRO A 34 -11.00 -14.85 5.59
C PRO A 34 -10.70 -13.37 5.89
N TYR A 35 -11.14 -12.44 5.04
CA TYR A 35 -10.72 -11.05 5.05
C TYR A 35 -11.13 -10.28 6.30
N LYS A 36 -12.40 -10.39 6.73
CA LYS A 36 -12.86 -9.74 7.97
C LYS A 36 -12.01 -10.15 9.18
N LEU A 37 -11.67 -11.43 9.28
CA LEU A 37 -10.90 -11.93 10.41
C LEU A 37 -9.42 -11.50 10.33
N LEU A 38 -8.88 -11.41 9.12
CA LEU A 38 -7.53 -10.90 8.87
C LEU A 38 -7.40 -9.43 9.26
N ILE A 39 -8.35 -8.58 8.83
CA ILE A 39 -8.41 -7.16 9.20
C ILE A 39 -8.51 -7.01 10.73
N ASN A 40 -9.36 -7.80 11.38
CA ASN A 40 -9.57 -7.71 12.83
C ASN A 40 -8.38 -8.18 13.67
N ARG A 41 -7.43 -8.91 13.09
CA ARG A 41 -6.26 -9.49 13.80
C ARG A 41 -4.95 -8.82 13.46
N ALA A 42 -4.93 -7.94 12.46
CA ALA A 42 -3.79 -7.14 12.05
C ALA A 42 -3.86 -5.75 12.69
N ASP A 43 -2.71 -5.13 12.92
CA ASP A 43 -2.64 -3.73 13.30
C ASP A 43 -2.97 -2.84 12.09
N GLU A 44 -2.55 -3.27 10.90
CA GLU A 44 -2.83 -2.57 9.64
C GLU A 44 -2.88 -3.55 8.46
N VAL A 45 -3.77 -3.28 7.50
CA VAL A 45 -3.82 -3.94 6.19
C VAL A 45 -3.76 -2.85 5.13
N LYS A 46 -2.70 -2.85 4.31
CA LYS A 46 -2.47 -1.88 3.24
C LYS A 46 -2.52 -2.57 1.89
N ILE A 47 -3.21 -1.96 0.94
CA ILE A 47 -3.20 -2.37 -0.46
C ILE A 47 -2.30 -1.39 -1.21
N PHE A 48 -1.23 -1.90 -1.80
CA PHE A 48 -0.36 -1.13 -2.68
C PHE A 48 -0.71 -1.47 -4.11
N TYR A 49 -1.00 -0.48 -4.93
CA TYR A 49 -1.42 -0.69 -6.31
C TYR A 49 -0.80 0.32 -7.28
N ARG A 50 -0.74 -0.08 -8.55
CA ARG A 50 -0.38 0.79 -9.68
C ARG A 50 -1.29 0.48 -10.86
N GLU A 51 -1.99 1.51 -11.32
CA GLU A 51 -2.79 1.47 -12.54
C GLU A 51 -1.90 1.55 -13.78
N HIS A 52 -2.28 0.82 -14.83
CA HIS A 52 -1.67 0.85 -16.16
C HIS A 52 -2.71 0.39 -17.21
N GLU A 53 -2.38 0.48 -18.51
CA GLU A 53 -3.35 0.25 -19.60
C GLU A 53 -4.03 -1.13 -19.55
N ALA A 54 -3.32 -2.15 -19.06
CA ALA A 54 -3.81 -3.53 -19.00
C ALA A 54 -4.59 -3.87 -17.71
N GLY A 55 -4.62 -2.96 -16.72
CA GLY A 55 -5.29 -3.20 -15.44
C GLY A 55 -4.54 -2.62 -14.24
N ILE A 56 -4.66 -3.30 -13.11
CA ILE A 56 -4.10 -2.88 -11.84
C ILE A 56 -3.18 -3.96 -11.30
N SER A 57 -1.92 -3.56 -11.08
CA SER A 57 -0.93 -4.38 -10.42
C SER A 57 -0.94 -4.07 -8.94
N CYS A 58 -1.25 -5.03 -8.08
CA CYS A 58 -1.36 -4.79 -6.65
C CYS A 58 -0.83 -5.93 -5.77
N HIS A 59 -0.52 -5.57 -4.52
CA HIS A 59 -0.16 -6.49 -3.45
C HIS A 59 -0.67 -5.94 -2.11
N VAL A 60 -0.68 -6.81 -1.09
CA VAL A 60 -1.16 -6.46 0.24
C VAL A 60 -0.07 -6.62 1.27
N GLU A 61 0.18 -5.58 2.07
CA GLU A 61 1.01 -5.63 3.26
C GLU A 61 0.12 -5.72 4.49
N ILE A 62 0.48 -6.62 5.40
CA ILE A 62 -0.18 -6.79 6.68
C ILE A 62 0.85 -6.53 7.76
N SER A 63 0.54 -5.60 8.66
CA SER A 63 1.38 -5.34 9.82
C SER A 63 0.73 -5.88 11.09
N ARG A 64 1.55 -6.48 11.95
CA ARG A 64 1.14 -7.01 13.24
C ARG A 64 2.34 -7.09 14.19
N ASN A 65 2.24 -6.55 15.39
CA ASN A 65 3.31 -6.58 16.40
C ASN A 65 4.66 -6.03 15.89
N ARG A 66 4.63 -5.04 14.99
CA ARG A 66 5.80 -4.48 14.27
C ARG A 66 6.41 -5.38 13.20
N GLU A 67 5.89 -6.59 13.00
CA GLU A 67 6.22 -7.41 11.84
C GLU A 67 5.34 -7.00 10.65
N LYS A 68 5.92 -7.10 9.45
CA LYS A 68 5.24 -6.82 8.18
C LYS A 68 5.36 -8.03 7.28
N ILE A 69 4.25 -8.46 6.72
CA ILE A 69 4.19 -9.56 5.77
C ILE A 69 3.54 -9.04 4.50
N THR A 70 4.22 -9.21 3.38
CA THR A 70 3.75 -8.76 2.07
C THR A 70 3.32 -9.96 1.24
N SER A 71 2.16 -9.87 0.60
CA SER A 71 1.69 -10.86 -0.35
C SER A 71 2.47 -10.78 -1.67
N GLU A 72 2.36 -11.83 -2.47
CA GLU A 72 2.75 -11.75 -3.87
C GLU A 72 1.95 -10.68 -4.60
N LYS A 73 2.55 -10.12 -5.65
CA LYS A 73 1.92 -9.19 -6.57
C LYS A 73 0.99 -9.94 -7.52
N VAL A 74 -0.18 -9.36 -7.77
CA VAL A 74 -1.19 -9.89 -8.67
C VAL A 74 -1.66 -8.80 -9.64
N GLU A 75 -2.10 -9.23 -10.82
CA GLU A 75 -2.72 -8.36 -11.81
C GLU A 75 -4.23 -8.60 -11.78
N VAL A 76 -5.01 -7.52 -11.72
CA VAL A 76 -6.48 -7.55 -11.67
C VAL A 76 -7.07 -6.51 -12.60
N SER A 77 -8.33 -6.68 -13.02
CA SER A 77 -9.01 -5.63 -13.78
C SER A 77 -9.35 -4.45 -12.85
N ALA A 78 -9.46 -3.25 -13.43
CA ALA A 78 -9.91 -2.06 -12.70
C ALA A 78 -11.29 -2.30 -12.05
N GLU A 79 -12.22 -2.93 -12.78
CA GLU A 79 -13.55 -3.26 -12.26
C GLU A 79 -13.50 -4.18 -11.02
N GLN A 80 -12.66 -5.23 -11.04
CA GLN A 80 -12.49 -6.12 -9.89
C GLN A 80 -11.88 -5.39 -8.70
N PHE A 81 -10.93 -4.49 -8.94
CA PHE A 81 -10.29 -3.69 -7.91
C PHE A 81 -11.28 -2.71 -7.28
N GLU A 82 -12.06 -1.98 -8.06
CA GLU A 82 -13.04 -0.99 -7.57
C GLU A 82 -14.12 -1.65 -6.71
N GLN A 83 -14.62 -2.82 -7.11
CA GLN A 83 -15.68 -3.52 -6.37
C GLN A 83 -15.15 -4.20 -5.09
N LEU A 84 -13.98 -4.83 -5.16
CA LEU A 84 -13.50 -5.76 -4.13
C LEU A 84 -11.98 -5.66 -3.93
N PRO A 85 -11.43 -4.46 -3.61
CA PRO A 85 -9.99 -4.18 -3.73
C PRO A 85 -9.12 -5.15 -2.94
N LEU A 86 -9.50 -5.46 -1.69
CA LEU A 86 -8.75 -6.40 -0.87
C LEU A 86 -8.78 -7.84 -1.41
N ALA A 87 -9.94 -8.36 -1.83
CA ALA A 87 -10.03 -9.74 -2.33
C ALA A 87 -9.42 -9.92 -3.71
N SER A 88 -9.46 -8.86 -4.53
CA SER A 88 -8.81 -8.83 -5.84
C SER A 88 -7.29 -8.84 -5.65
N CYS A 89 -6.76 -8.01 -4.76
CA CYS A 89 -5.31 -7.90 -4.51
C CYS A 89 -4.72 -8.97 -3.59
N LEU A 90 -5.56 -9.74 -2.90
CA LEU A 90 -5.14 -10.82 -2.03
C LEU A 90 -6.03 -12.05 -2.25
N PRO A 91 -5.64 -12.95 -3.17
CA PRO A 91 -6.41 -14.16 -3.45
C PRO A 91 -6.72 -14.93 -2.17
N ARG A 92 -7.92 -15.54 -2.10
CA ARG A 92 -8.43 -16.17 -0.88
C ARG A 92 -7.46 -17.17 -0.23
N LYS A 93 -6.69 -17.91 -1.03
CA LYS A 93 -5.67 -18.86 -0.54
C LYS A 93 -4.54 -18.13 0.21
N ALA A 94 -4.04 -17.04 -0.36
CA ALA A 94 -3.02 -16.19 0.28
C ALA A 94 -3.58 -15.52 1.54
N ALA A 95 -4.82 -15.01 1.49
CA ALA A 95 -5.47 -14.43 2.67
C ALA A 95 -5.59 -15.42 3.84
N LYS A 96 -5.93 -16.69 3.55
CA LYS A 96 -5.95 -17.76 4.57
C LYS A 96 -4.57 -18.04 5.14
N ALA A 97 -3.53 -18.07 4.30
CA ALA A 97 -2.16 -18.30 4.74
C ALA A 97 -1.69 -17.17 5.66
N LEU A 98 -1.89 -15.91 5.27
CA LEU A 98 -1.57 -14.75 6.11
C LEU A 98 -2.35 -14.75 7.43
N LEU A 99 -3.64 -15.07 7.36
CA LEU A 99 -4.50 -15.21 8.54
C LEU A 99 -3.97 -16.29 9.50
N ALA A 100 -3.51 -17.43 8.98
CA ALA A 100 -2.95 -18.51 9.79
C ALA A 100 -1.74 -18.04 10.61
N ILE A 101 -0.85 -17.23 10.02
CA ILE A 101 0.32 -16.66 10.69
C ILE A 101 -0.10 -15.79 11.89
N THR A 102 -1.24 -15.09 11.79
CA THR A 102 -1.75 -14.30 12.92
C THR A 102 -2.18 -15.15 14.13
N PHE A 103 -2.32 -16.46 14.00
CA PHE A 103 -2.61 -17.34 15.14
C PHE A 103 -1.35 -17.89 15.81
N SER A 104 -0.23 -17.95 15.09
CA SER A 104 0.99 -18.62 15.57
C SER A 104 1.83 -17.79 16.56
N GLN A 105 1.67 -16.47 16.63
CA GLN A 105 2.42 -15.60 17.57
C GLN A 105 1.91 -15.64 19.04
N TYR A 106 1.23 -16.71 19.46
CA TYR A 106 0.78 -16.92 20.85
C TYR A 106 1.43 -18.15 21.51
N LEU A 107 2.44 -18.74 20.87
CA LEU A 107 3.33 -19.77 21.42
C LEU A 107 4.73 -19.19 21.60
#